data_AF-A0A7X7K3F6-F1
#
_entry.id   AF-A0A7X7K3F6-F1
#
_cell.length_a   1.000
_cell.length_b   1.000
_cell.length_c   1.000
_cell.angle_alpha   90.00
_cell.angle_beta   90.00
_cell.angle_gamma   90.00
#
_symmetry.space_group_name_H-M   'P 1'
#
loop_
_entity.id
_entity.type
_entity.pdbx_description
1 polymer ?
#
loop_
_entity_poly.entity_id
_entity_poly.type
_entity_poly.pdbx_seq_one_letter_code
_entity_poly.pdbx_strand_id
1 'polypeptide(L)'
;MSQNDSPHSPSSPASSPWLGRQPGRPWVMAHRGASAAAPANTLAAFRKAVEMGADSIELDVHLSADGVPVVIHNFTVDETTDGKGPVSDLTLAELKRLDAGAKFGPAFAGERIPTLTEVFEAVGQRLLINIELKTHETRDSGLVPAVLDLIAQAGLTERVMLSSFNPLALRRCSQLAPHMRLGLIYAPNQPLWLRQGWPGILFHHHARHM
;
A
#
# COMPACT_ATOMS: atom_id res chain seq x y z
N MET A 1 -3.57 49.86 -5.10
CA MET A 1 -3.02 48.51 -4.90
C MET A 1 -4.14 47.58 -4.48
N SER A 2 -4.53 46.63 -5.31
CA SER A 2 -5.31 45.46 -4.89
C SER A 2 -4.71 44.27 -5.61
N GLN A 3 -4.04 43.39 -4.86
CA GLN A 3 -3.41 42.18 -5.39
C GLN A 3 -4.52 41.17 -5.70
N ASN A 4 -4.43 40.60 -6.89
CA ASN A 4 -5.36 39.63 -7.41
C ASN A 4 -4.80 38.24 -7.03
N ASP A 5 -5.44 37.56 -6.08
CA ASP A 5 -5.12 36.18 -5.72
C ASP A 5 -5.42 35.27 -6.92
N SER A 6 -4.36 34.73 -7.51
CA SER A 6 -4.46 33.76 -8.60
C SER A 6 -4.54 32.35 -8.02
N PRO A 7 -5.47 31.50 -8.46
CA PRO A 7 -5.57 30.13 -7.98
C PRO A 7 -4.37 29.30 -8.46
N HIS A 8 -3.88 28.44 -7.58
CA HIS A 8 -2.80 27.49 -7.82
C HIS A 8 -2.91 26.84 -9.20
N SER A 9 -1.94 27.13 -10.06
CA SER A 9 -1.81 26.48 -11.36
C SER A 9 -1.39 25.02 -11.16
N PRO A 10 -1.95 24.05 -11.90
CA PRO A 10 -1.48 22.68 -11.85
C PRO A 10 -0.03 22.61 -12.33
N SER A 11 0.84 22.01 -11.53
CA SER A 11 2.23 21.73 -11.90
C SER A 11 2.28 20.97 -13.23
N SER A 12 3.18 21.41 -14.11
CA SER A 12 3.45 20.84 -15.44
C SER A 12 3.63 19.30 -15.42
N PRO A 13 3.25 18.54 -16.47
CA PRO A 13 3.33 17.07 -16.52
C PRO A 13 4.77 16.50 -16.61
N ALA A 14 5.78 17.29 -16.22
CA ALA A 14 7.18 16.89 -16.24
C ALA A 14 7.58 16.30 -14.87
N SER A 15 7.92 15.00 -14.90
CA SER A 15 8.54 14.17 -13.84
C SER A 15 7.61 13.56 -12.79
N SER A 16 6.74 12.63 -13.21
CA SER A 16 6.30 11.57 -12.30
C SER A 16 7.52 10.79 -11.77
N PRO A 17 7.64 10.56 -10.45
CA PRO A 17 8.66 9.68 -9.88
C PRO A 17 8.70 8.28 -10.52
N TRP A 18 7.55 7.81 -11.04
CA TRP A 18 7.40 6.53 -11.73
C TRP A 18 7.95 6.52 -13.16
N LEU A 19 8.27 7.68 -13.74
CA LEU A 19 8.84 7.81 -15.08
C LEU A 19 10.37 7.98 -15.09
N GLY A 20 11.01 8.16 -13.93
CA GLY A 20 12.46 8.37 -13.76
C GLY A 20 13.33 7.12 -13.93
N ARG A 21 12.90 6.15 -14.75
CA ARG A 21 13.59 4.87 -14.93
C ARG A 21 14.87 5.02 -15.78
N GLN A 22 15.96 4.41 -15.33
CA GLN A 22 17.14 4.18 -16.18
C GLN A 22 16.77 3.23 -17.34
N PRO A 23 17.00 3.59 -18.62
CA PRO A 23 16.72 2.71 -19.74
C PRO A 23 17.38 1.32 -19.56
N GLY A 24 16.63 0.25 -19.79
CA GLY A 24 17.17 -1.12 -19.82
C GLY A 24 17.17 -1.92 -18.51
N ARG A 25 16.88 -1.35 -17.33
CA ARG A 25 16.77 -2.13 -16.07
C ARG A 25 15.33 -2.23 -15.56
N PRO A 26 14.79 -3.38 -15.12
CA PRO A 26 13.45 -3.43 -14.52
C PRO A 26 13.38 -2.58 -13.24
N TRP A 27 12.17 -2.20 -12.84
CA TRP A 27 11.90 -1.67 -11.51
C TRP A 27 12.03 -2.81 -10.49
N VAL A 28 12.75 -2.57 -9.39
CA VAL A 28 12.88 -3.52 -8.28
C VAL A 28 11.88 -3.12 -7.20
N MET A 29 10.78 -3.87 -7.13
CA MET A 29 9.72 -3.69 -6.14
C MET A 29 9.90 -4.72 -5.02
N ALA A 30 10.22 -4.25 -3.81
CA ALA A 30 10.41 -5.09 -2.65
C ALA A 30 9.05 -5.52 -2.08
N HIS A 31 8.62 -6.74 -2.43
CA HIS A 31 7.33 -7.33 -2.04
C HIS A 31 7.22 -7.53 -0.53
N ARG A 32 6.27 -6.82 0.09
CA ARG A 32 6.13 -6.69 1.56
C ARG A 32 7.40 -6.18 2.25
N GLY A 33 8.16 -5.31 1.57
CA GLY A 33 9.51 -4.92 1.98
C GLY A 33 10.58 -5.92 1.53
N ALA A 34 11.78 -5.85 2.11
CA ALA A 34 12.83 -6.86 1.89
C ALA A 34 12.51 -8.14 2.68
N SER A 35 11.37 -8.76 2.39
CA SER A 35 10.74 -9.85 3.16
C SER A 35 11.57 -11.14 3.27
N ALA A 36 12.56 -11.31 2.39
CA ALA A 36 13.54 -12.40 2.51
C ALA A 36 14.62 -12.13 3.57
N ALA A 37 14.83 -10.87 3.95
CA ALA A 37 15.90 -10.42 4.85
C ALA A 37 15.40 -9.88 6.19
N ALA A 38 14.12 -9.55 6.29
CA ALA A 38 13.46 -8.99 7.48
C ALA A 38 11.96 -9.37 7.47
N PRO A 39 11.27 -9.38 8.63
CA PRO A 39 9.86 -9.76 8.71
C PRO A 39 8.98 -8.93 7.77
N ALA A 40 8.24 -9.60 6.89
CA ALA A 40 7.38 -8.96 5.90
C ALA A 40 6.41 -7.94 6.52
N ASN A 41 6.11 -6.85 5.79
CA ASN A 41 5.18 -5.80 6.22
C ASN A 41 5.54 -5.12 7.57
N THR A 42 6.83 -5.06 7.91
CA THR A 42 7.34 -4.32 9.07
C THR A 42 8.20 -3.12 8.67
N LEU A 43 8.41 -2.18 9.59
CA LEU A 43 9.35 -1.07 9.36
C LEU A 43 10.78 -1.58 9.13
N ALA A 44 11.19 -2.67 9.78
CA ALA A 44 12.47 -3.31 9.51
C ALA A 44 12.61 -3.73 8.04
N ALA A 45 11.60 -4.42 7.47
CA ALA A 45 11.65 -4.84 6.07
C ALA A 45 11.64 -3.67 5.08
N PHE A 46 10.89 -2.61 5.37
CA PHE A 46 10.87 -1.42 4.51
C PHE A 46 12.19 -0.64 4.56
N ARG A 47 12.75 -0.42 5.76
CA ARG A 47 14.08 0.20 5.90
C ARG A 47 15.15 -0.62 5.21
N LYS A 48 15.08 -1.95 5.34
CA LYS A 48 16.01 -2.86 4.66
C LYS A 48 15.89 -2.79 3.14
N ALA A 49 14.68 -2.64 2.60
CA ALA A 49 14.49 -2.41 1.16
C ALA A 49 15.20 -1.14 0.68
N VAL A 50 15.17 -0.06 1.49
CA VAL A 50 15.93 1.15 1.15
C VAL A 50 17.44 0.89 1.17
N GLU A 51 17.96 0.22 2.20
CA GLU A 51 19.39 -0.13 2.29
C GLU A 51 19.87 -0.96 1.10
N MET A 52 19.00 -1.85 0.60
CA MET A 52 19.29 -2.71 -0.54
C MET A 52 19.12 -2.01 -1.90
N GLY A 53 18.72 -0.73 -1.92
CA GLY A 53 18.55 0.04 -3.14
C GLY A 53 17.35 -0.39 -3.98
N ALA A 54 16.28 -0.91 -3.34
CA ALA A 54 15.01 -1.11 -4.02
C ALA A 54 14.49 0.22 -4.56
N ASP A 55 13.74 0.17 -5.65
CA ASP A 55 13.12 1.37 -6.20
C ASP A 55 11.75 1.65 -5.56
N SER A 56 11.05 0.58 -5.20
CA SER A 56 9.76 0.64 -4.53
C SER A 56 9.65 -0.42 -3.45
N ILE A 57 8.72 -0.19 -2.53
CA ILE A 57 8.14 -1.26 -1.71
C ILE A 57 6.72 -1.53 -2.18
N GLU A 58 6.29 -2.77 -1.97
CA GLU A 58 4.89 -3.14 -1.98
C GLU A 58 4.49 -3.53 -0.55
N LEU A 59 3.25 -3.23 -0.17
CA LEU A 59 2.70 -3.51 1.15
C LEU A 59 1.18 -3.74 1.09
N ASP A 60 0.67 -4.43 2.10
CA ASP A 60 -0.74 -4.77 2.24
C ASP A 60 -1.41 -3.94 3.34
N VAL A 61 -2.59 -3.36 3.08
CA VAL A 61 -3.31 -2.54 4.07
C VAL A 61 -4.70 -3.09 4.37
N HIS A 62 -4.99 -3.17 5.66
CA HIS A 62 -6.32 -3.43 6.25
C HIS A 62 -6.73 -2.26 7.16
N LEU A 63 -7.99 -2.26 7.61
CA LEU A 63 -8.43 -1.44 8.73
C LEU A 63 -8.41 -2.26 10.03
N SER A 64 -7.95 -1.63 11.12
CA SER A 64 -8.21 -2.10 12.48
C SER A 64 -9.68 -1.89 12.87
N ALA A 65 -10.11 -2.46 14.00
CA ALA A 65 -11.47 -2.33 14.53
C ALA A 65 -11.90 -0.86 14.78
N ASP A 66 -10.93 0.00 15.10
CA ASP A 66 -11.10 1.44 15.32
C ASP A 66 -10.80 2.28 14.07
N GLY A 67 -10.73 1.66 12.89
CA GLY A 67 -10.70 2.34 11.59
C GLY A 67 -9.33 2.90 11.19
N VAL A 68 -8.23 2.39 11.76
CA VAL A 68 -6.87 2.84 11.42
C VAL A 68 -6.28 1.93 10.33
N PRO A 69 -5.75 2.50 9.23
CA PRO A 69 -5.00 1.74 8.23
C PRO A 69 -3.72 1.11 8.81
N VAL A 70 -3.67 -0.22 8.86
CA VAL A 70 -2.56 -1.03 9.38
C VAL A 70 -1.96 -1.92 8.29
N VAL A 71 -0.66 -2.21 8.41
CA VAL A 71 0.11 -2.88 7.36
C VAL A 71 0.37 -4.34 7.72
N ILE A 72 -0.37 -5.25 7.10
CA ILE A 72 -0.30 -6.70 7.32
C ILE A 72 -0.96 -7.45 6.14
N HIS A 73 -0.44 -8.61 5.75
CA HIS A 73 -0.94 -9.31 4.55
C HIS A 73 -2.28 -10.02 4.79
N ASN A 74 -2.33 -10.91 5.78
CA ASN A 74 -3.49 -11.76 6.00
C ASN A 74 -4.62 -11.00 6.68
N PHE A 75 -5.85 -11.51 6.51
CA PHE A 75 -7.01 -11.01 7.25
C PHE A 75 -6.96 -11.34 8.75
N THR A 76 -6.04 -12.21 9.17
CA THR A 76 -5.78 -12.53 10.57
C THR A 76 -4.32 -12.31 10.92
N VAL A 77 -4.03 -12.08 12.21
CA VAL A 77 -2.66 -11.80 12.70
C VAL A 77 -1.83 -13.07 12.94
N ASP A 78 -2.45 -14.24 12.90
CA ASP A 78 -1.94 -15.53 13.38
C ASP A 78 -0.65 -15.98 12.72
N GLU A 79 -0.45 -15.72 11.43
CA GLU A 79 0.70 -16.24 10.70
C GLU A 79 1.97 -15.49 11.10
N THR A 80 1.92 -14.16 11.09
CA THR A 80 3.09 -13.29 11.20
C THR A 80 3.33 -12.74 12.60
N THR A 81 2.40 -12.94 13.55
CA THR A 81 2.54 -12.41 14.91
C THR A 81 2.37 -13.47 16.00
N ASP A 82 2.64 -13.10 17.25
CA ASP A 82 2.32 -13.90 18.44
C ASP A 82 0.84 -13.84 18.87
N GLY A 83 0.01 -13.05 18.19
CA GLY A 83 -1.42 -12.94 18.43
C GLY A 83 -2.27 -13.92 17.62
N LYS A 84 -3.59 -13.80 17.77
CA LYS A 84 -4.59 -14.53 16.98
C LYS A 84 -5.81 -13.68 16.70
N GLY A 85 -6.49 -13.99 15.60
CA GLY A 85 -7.80 -13.45 15.26
C GLY A 85 -7.77 -12.45 14.11
N PRO A 86 -8.96 -12.01 13.65
CA PRO A 86 -9.10 -11.10 12.53
C PRO A 86 -8.52 -9.72 12.84
N VAL A 87 -7.84 -9.13 11.86
CA VAL A 87 -7.30 -7.76 11.97
C VAL A 87 -8.43 -6.74 12.23
N SER A 88 -9.58 -6.96 11.59
CA SER A 88 -10.79 -6.13 11.73
C SER A 88 -11.42 -6.14 13.13
N ASP A 89 -11.05 -7.11 13.97
CA ASP A 89 -11.63 -7.29 15.30
C ASP A 89 -10.72 -6.72 16.40
N LEU A 90 -9.53 -6.24 16.04
CA LEU A 90 -8.53 -5.71 16.97
C LEU A 90 -8.35 -4.20 16.75
N THR A 91 -8.37 -3.43 17.83
CA THR A 91 -8.02 -2.00 17.82
C THR A 91 -6.56 -1.80 17.49
N LEU A 92 -6.17 -0.60 17.04
CA LEU A 92 -4.76 -0.28 16.84
C LEU A 92 -3.93 -0.55 18.10
N ALA A 93 -4.45 -0.18 19.27
CA ALA A 93 -3.76 -0.39 20.54
C ALA A 93 -3.53 -1.88 20.83
N GLU A 94 -4.43 -2.77 20.43
CA GLU A 94 -4.27 -4.23 20.51
C GLU A 94 -3.23 -4.74 19.52
N LEU A 95 -3.35 -4.35 18.25
CA LEU A 95 -2.43 -4.74 17.18
C LEU A 95 -0.99 -4.32 17.50
N LYS A 96 -0.80 -3.14 18.12
CA LYS A 96 0.52 -2.62 18.52
C LYS A 96 1.18 -3.36 19.68
N ARG A 97 0.45 -4.23 20.40
CA ARG A 97 1.05 -5.08 21.43
C ARG A 97 1.66 -6.36 20.87
N LEU A 98 1.28 -6.75 19.66
CA LEU A 98 1.73 -7.98 19.03
C LEU A 98 3.17 -7.85 18.54
N ASP A 99 3.92 -8.94 18.65
CA ASP A 99 5.26 -9.09 18.08
C ASP A 99 5.15 -9.64 16.66
N ALA A 100 5.52 -8.82 15.67
CA ALA A 100 5.48 -9.14 14.25
C ALA A 100 6.86 -9.58 13.69
N GLY A 101 7.87 -9.79 14.53
CA GLY A 101 9.24 -10.08 14.08
C GLY A 101 9.88 -11.33 14.68
N ALA A 102 9.51 -11.72 15.91
CA ALA A 102 10.13 -12.85 16.61
C ALA A 102 10.02 -14.18 15.82
N LYS A 103 8.93 -14.36 15.07
CA LYS A 103 8.73 -15.52 14.19
C LYS A 103 9.67 -15.57 12.99
N PHE A 104 10.13 -14.42 12.52
CA PHE A 104 11.13 -14.34 11.46
C PHE A 104 12.53 -14.63 12.01
N GLY A 105 12.83 -14.08 13.18
CA GLY A 105 14.06 -14.40 13.91
C GLY A 105 14.24 -13.57 15.17
N PRO A 106 15.06 -14.03 16.12
CA PRO A 106 15.21 -13.37 17.42
C PRO A 106 15.78 -11.95 17.32
N ALA A 107 16.53 -11.64 16.26
CA ALA A 107 17.04 -10.29 16.01
C ALA A 107 15.94 -9.26 15.70
N PHE A 108 14.73 -9.70 15.34
CA PHE A 108 13.58 -8.85 15.04
C PHE A 108 12.49 -8.93 16.11
N ALA A 109 12.76 -9.61 17.23
CA ALA A 109 11.84 -9.60 18.36
C ALA A 109 11.59 -8.14 18.81
N GLY A 110 10.32 -7.79 18.99
CA GLY A 110 9.89 -6.43 19.30
C GLY A 110 9.37 -5.63 18.11
N GLU A 111 9.55 -6.10 16.87
CA GLU A 111 8.91 -5.46 15.71
C GLU A 111 7.38 -5.49 15.87
N ARG A 112 6.72 -4.44 15.37
CA ARG A 112 5.27 -4.24 15.51
C ARG A 112 4.61 -4.20 14.14
N ILE A 113 3.32 -4.51 14.10
CA ILE A 113 2.46 -4.21 12.95
C ILE A 113 2.49 -2.68 12.73
N PRO A 114 2.96 -2.16 11.58
CA PRO A 114 2.99 -0.73 11.33
C PRO A 114 1.60 -0.17 11.03
N THR A 115 1.39 1.12 11.30
CA THR A 115 0.33 1.88 10.62
C THR A 115 0.85 2.33 9.26
N LEU A 116 -0.07 2.66 8.35
CA LEU A 116 0.32 3.22 7.06
C LEU A 116 1.07 4.55 7.21
N THR A 117 0.68 5.38 8.18
CA THR A 117 1.34 6.65 8.51
C THR A 117 2.80 6.44 8.90
N GLU A 118 3.10 5.47 9.76
CA GLU A 118 4.48 5.17 10.16
C GLU A 118 5.34 4.71 8.98
N VAL A 119 4.75 3.98 8.02
CA VAL A 119 5.47 3.61 6.79
C VAL A 119 5.78 4.85 5.94
N PHE A 120 4.81 5.75 5.77
CA PHE A 120 5.01 7.01 5.04
C PHE A 120 6.12 7.85 5.66
N GLU A 121 6.15 7.99 6.99
CA GLU A 121 7.20 8.68 7.71
C GLU A 121 8.57 8.01 7.54
N ALA A 122 8.63 6.67 7.56
CA ALA A 122 9.88 5.93 7.50
C ALA A 122 10.53 5.93 6.10
N VAL A 123 9.73 5.81 5.03
CA VAL A 123 10.26 5.57 3.68
C VAL A 123 9.54 6.34 2.55
N GLY A 124 8.46 7.08 2.82
CA GLY A 124 7.61 7.70 1.79
C GLY A 124 8.33 8.69 0.87
N GLN A 125 9.37 9.36 1.36
CA GLN A 125 10.20 10.26 0.53
C GLN A 125 11.40 9.56 -0.13
N ARG A 126 11.66 8.30 0.24
CA ARG A 126 12.85 7.54 -0.16
C ARG A 126 12.53 6.52 -1.26
N LEU A 127 11.32 5.96 -1.26
CA LEU A 127 10.87 4.92 -2.18
C LEU A 127 9.55 5.30 -2.84
N LEU A 128 9.25 4.64 -3.95
CA LEU A 128 7.88 4.52 -4.45
C LEU A 128 7.13 3.48 -3.60
N ILE A 129 5.81 3.62 -3.50
CA ILE A 129 4.99 2.70 -2.69
C ILE A 129 3.84 2.17 -3.53
N ASN A 130 3.72 0.85 -3.61
CA ASN A 130 2.52 0.17 -4.06
C ASN A 130 1.74 -0.34 -2.86
N ILE A 131 0.51 0.13 -2.68
CA ILE A 131 -0.37 -0.25 -1.57
C ILE A 131 -1.44 -1.20 -2.11
N GLU A 132 -1.38 -2.47 -1.72
CA GLU A 132 -2.49 -3.39 -1.93
C GLU A 132 -3.61 -3.14 -0.91
N LEU A 133 -4.80 -2.79 -1.41
CA LEU A 133 -6.02 -2.67 -0.62
C LEU A 133 -6.64 -4.05 -0.39
N LYS A 134 -6.55 -4.54 0.85
CA LYS A 134 -7.06 -5.86 1.26
C LYS A 134 -8.52 -5.78 1.65
N THR A 135 -9.39 -6.02 0.67
CA THR A 135 -10.83 -6.10 0.91
C THR A 135 -11.49 -7.11 -0.03
N HIS A 136 -12.37 -7.93 0.53
CA HIS A 136 -13.25 -8.84 -0.21
C HIS A 136 -14.68 -8.30 -0.35
N GLU A 137 -14.96 -7.14 0.23
CA GLU A 137 -16.31 -6.61 0.29
C GLU A 137 -16.75 -6.00 -1.03
N THR A 138 -18.04 -6.12 -1.32
CA THR A 138 -18.66 -5.48 -2.50
C THR A 138 -18.90 -3.99 -2.29
N ARG A 139 -19.01 -3.58 -1.03
CA ARG A 139 -19.08 -2.19 -0.60
C ARG A 139 -17.80 -1.85 0.16
N ASP A 140 -17.40 -0.60 0.06
CA ASP A 140 -16.23 -0.10 0.75
C ASP A 140 -16.53 0.04 2.25
N SER A 141 -15.76 -0.65 3.09
CA SER A 141 -15.84 -0.60 4.55
C SER A 141 -15.27 0.69 5.14
N GLY A 142 -14.77 1.59 4.30
CA GLY A 142 -14.07 2.82 4.70
C GLY A 142 -12.56 2.75 4.46
N LEU A 143 -12.04 1.61 4.00
CA LEU A 143 -10.61 1.43 3.73
C LEU A 143 -10.12 2.39 2.64
N VAL A 144 -10.87 2.50 1.54
CA VAL A 144 -10.45 3.37 0.42
C VAL A 144 -10.34 4.83 0.84
N PRO A 145 -11.38 5.48 1.42
CA PRO A 145 -11.27 6.88 1.84
C PRO A 145 -10.18 7.07 2.90
N ALA A 146 -10.07 6.19 3.90
CA ALA A 146 -9.04 6.30 4.93
C ALA A 146 -7.61 6.29 4.35
N VAL A 147 -7.33 5.40 3.40
CA VAL A 147 -6.02 5.33 2.73
C VAL A 147 -5.78 6.56 1.86
N LEU A 148 -6.78 7.01 1.08
CA LEU A 148 -6.66 8.20 0.24
C LEU A 148 -6.39 9.46 1.06
N ASP A 149 -7.07 9.62 2.19
CA ASP A 149 -6.88 10.76 3.09
C ASP A 149 -5.45 10.79 3.64
N LEU A 150 -4.90 9.64 4.08
CA LEU A 150 -3.52 9.56 4.55
C LEU A 150 -2.50 9.88 3.45
N ILE A 151 -2.72 9.40 2.22
CA ILE A 151 -1.84 9.70 1.08
C ILE A 151 -1.81 11.20 0.80
N ALA A 152 -2.99 11.84 0.79
CA ALA A 152 -3.12 13.27 0.56
C ALA A 152 -2.46 14.09 1.67
N GLN A 153 -2.71 13.73 2.95
CA GLN A 153 -2.11 14.38 4.11
C GLN A 153 -0.58 14.26 4.12
N ALA A 154 -0.03 13.12 3.70
CA ALA A 154 1.41 12.91 3.59
C ALA A 154 2.05 13.58 2.36
N GLY A 155 1.26 14.14 1.43
CA GLY A 155 1.76 14.71 0.19
C GLY A 155 2.41 13.68 -0.74
N LEU A 156 1.96 12.41 -0.68
CA LEU A 156 2.58 11.27 -1.37
C LEU A 156 1.85 10.82 -2.64
N THR A 157 0.82 11.56 -3.07
CA THR A 157 -0.01 11.25 -4.24
C THR A 157 0.80 10.82 -5.49
N GLU A 158 1.88 11.53 -5.81
CA GLU A 158 2.71 11.20 -6.99
C GLU A 158 3.64 9.99 -6.80
N ARG A 159 3.86 9.55 -5.57
CA ARG A 159 4.76 8.46 -5.19
C ARG A 159 4.04 7.16 -4.88
N VAL A 160 2.72 7.19 -4.74
CA VAL A 160 1.89 6.05 -4.37
C VAL A 160 1.12 5.52 -5.58
N MET A 161 1.08 4.20 -5.70
CA MET A 161 0.14 3.46 -6.52
C MET A 161 -0.77 2.63 -5.61
N LEU A 162 -2.06 2.58 -5.91
CA LEU A 162 -3.01 1.70 -5.22
C LEU A 162 -3.27 0.48 -6.09
N SER A 163 -3.12 -0.71 -5.52
CA SER A 163 -3.46 -1.96 -6.18
C SER A 163 -4.50 -2.76 -5.43
N SER A 164 -5.21 -3.66 -6.11
CA SER A 164 -6.13 -4.60 -5.45
C SER A 164 -6.50 -5.74 -6.39
N PHE A 165 -6.83 -6.89 -5.80
CA PHE A 165 -7.58 -7.96 -6.48
C PHE A 165 -9.07 -7.64 -6.64
N ASN A 166 -9.59 -6.65 -5.89
CA ASN A 166 -10.99 -6.26 -5.92
C ASN A 166 -11.20 -5.08 -6.89
N PRO A 167 -11.74 -5.31 -8.11
CA PRO A 167 -11.96 -4.24 -9.08
C PRO A 167 -12.96 -3.18 -8.59
N LEU A 168 -13.84 -3.52 -7.64
CA LEU A 168 -14.77 -2.55 -7.06
C LEU A 168 -14.04 -1.55 -6.14
N ALA A 169 -13.02 -2.00 -5.40
CA ALA A 169 -12.17 -1.12 -4.62
C ALA A 169 -11.41 -0.12 -5.53
N LEU A 170 -10.83 -0.60 -6.64
CA LEU A 170 -10.14 0.27 -7.61
C LEU A 170 -11.11 1.23 -8.31
N ARG A 171 -12.31 0.77 -8.65
CA ARG A 171 -13.37 1.66 -9.17
C ARG A 171 -13.72 2.75 -8.16
N ARG A 172 -13.82 2.41 -6.87
CA ARG A 172 -14.06 3.39 -5.80
C ARG A 172 -12.91 4.39 -5.69
N CYS A 173 -11.65 3.95 -5.75
CA CYS A 173 -10.49 4.83 -5.83
C CYS A 173 -10.59 5.79 -7.01
N SER A 174 -10.90 5.29 -8.21
CA SER A 174 -11.05 6.10 -9.42
C SER A 174 -12.16 7.15 -9.32
N GLN A 175 -13.22 6.88 -8.55
CA GLN A 175 -14.32 7.83 -8.33
C GLN A 175 -13.94 8.94 -7.34
N LEU A 176 -13.20 8.60 -6.28
CA LEU A 176 -12.82 9.54 -5.22
C LEU A 176 -11.55 10.34 -5.56
N ALA A 177 -10.59 9.71 -6.22
CA ALA A 177 -9.28 10.28 -6.53
C ALA A 177 -8.83 9.85 -7.95
N PRO A 178 -9.41 10.44 -9.01
CA PRO A 178 -9.15 10.04 -10.40
C PRO A 178 -7.70 10.25 -10.87
N HIS A 179 -6.90 11.01 -10.12
CA HIS A 179 -5.49 11.27 -10.39
C HIS A 179 -4.55 10.20 -9.79
N MET A 180 -5.06 9.29 -8.95
CA MET A 180 -4.25 8.24 -8.35
C MET A 180 -3.82 7.20 -9.37
N ARG A 181 -2.60 6.69 -9.22
CA ARG A 181 -2.13 5.53 -9.99
C ARG A 181 -2.81 4.28 -9.44
N LEU A 182 -3.34 3.44 -10.34
CA LEU A 182 -4.13 2.25 -10.00
C LEU A 182 -3.54 1.01 -10.68
N GLY A 183 -3.36 -0.08 -9.93
CA GLY A 183 -2.89 -1.38 -10.41
C GLY A 183 -3.92 -2.47 -10.19
N LEU A 184 -4.41 -3.10 -11.27
CA LEU A 184 -5.26 -4.28 -11.14
C LEU A 184 -4.39 -5.53 -10.96
N ILE A 185 -4.59 -6.25 -9.86
CA ILE A 185 -3.92 -7.53 -9.60
C ILE A 185 -4.84 -8.67 -10.05
N TYR A 186 -4.27 -9.68 -10.71
CA TYR A 186 -4.96 -10.91 -11.04
C TYR A 186 -4.05 -12.12 -10.85
N ALA A 187 -4.62 -13.23 -10.41
CA ALA A 187 -3.89 -14.50 -10.32
C ALA A 187 -4.66 -15.63 -11.03
N PRO A 188 -3.97 -16.65 -11.57
CA PRO A 188 -4.61 -17.78 -12.29
C PRO A 188 -5.63 -18.55 -11.43
N ASN A 189 -5.48 -18.51 -10.12
CA ASN A 189 -6.32 -19.24 -9.15
C ASN A 189 -7.55 -18.43 -8.69
N GLN A 190 -7.76 -17.22 -9.20
CA GLN A 190 -8.95 -16.41 -8.92
C GLN A 190 -10.16 -16.88 -9.76
N PRO A 191 -11.40 -16.47 -9.43
CA PRO A 191 -12.57 -16.72 -10.28
C PRO A 191 -12.33 -16.28 -11.73
N LEU A 192 -13.00 -16.93 -12.69
CA LEU A 192 -12.71 -16.80 -14.14
C LEU A 192 -12.63 -15.34 -14.63
N TRP A 193 -13.45 -14.44 -14.05
CA TRP A 193 -13.46 -13.02 -14.39
C TRP A 193 -12.24 -12.23 -13.91
N LEU A 194 -11.43 -12.74 -12.98
CA LEU A 194 -10.16 -12.11 -12.59
C LEU A 194 -8.97 -12.71 -13.34
N ARG A 195 -9.03 -13.93 -13.88
CA ARG A 195 -7.88 -14.66 -14.45
C ARG A 195 -7.15 -14.00 -15.62
N GLN A 196 -7.78 -13.05 -16.33
CA GLN A 196 -7.22 -12.43 -17.54
C GLN A 196 -7.31 -10.90 -17.55
N GLY A 197 -7.57 -10.25 -16.41
CA GLY A 197 -7.65 -8.79 -16.33
C GLY A 197 -8.82 -8.16 -17.12
N TRP A 198 -9.83 -8.94 -17.52
CA TRP A 198 -11.07 -8.48 -18.19
C TRP A 198 -11.78 -7.31 -17.48
N PRO A 199 -11.84 -7.25 -16.13
CA PRO A 199 -12.43 -6.13 -15.41
C PRO A 199 -11.66 -4.83 -15.56
N GLY A 200 -10.39 -4.88 -16.00
CA GLY A 200 -9.60 -3.69 -16.33
C GLY A 200 -10.16 -2.92 -17.53
N ILE A 201 -11.14 -3.45 -18.26
CA ILE A 201 -11.89 -2.73 -19.30
C ILE A 201 -12.92 -1.75 -18.67
N LEU A 202 -13.30 -1.97 -17.42
CA LEU A 202 -14.34 -1.19 -16.74
C LEU A 202 -13.81 0.11 -16.09
N PHE A 203 -12.50 0.32 -16.05
CA PHE A 203 -11.86 1.52 -15.50
C PHE A 203 -10.41 1.69 -15.99
N HIS A 204 -9.94 2.94 -16.04
CA HIS A 204 -8.56 3.23 -16.38
C HIS A 204 -7.61 2.75 -15.28
N HIS A 205 -6.59 1.97 -15.64
CA HIS A 205 -5.55 1.47 -14.73
C HIS A 205 -4.18 1.69 -15.37
N HIS A 206 -3.18 1.91 -14.53
CA HIS A 206 -1.83 2.28 -14.93
C HIS A 206 -0.88 1.08 -14.94
N ALA A 207 -1.23 -0.02 -14.26
CA ALA A 207 -0.45 -1.25 -14.23
C ALA A 207 -1.33 -2.51 -14.09
N ARG A 208 -0.76 -3.64 -14.49
CA ARG A 208 -1.31 -4.99 -14.37
C ARG A 208 -0.27 -5.87 -13.70
N HIS A 209 -0.65 -6.52 -12.61
CA HIS A 209 0.24 -7.39 -11.83
C HIS A 209 -0.30 -8.82 -11.84
N MET A 210 0.60 -9.80 -12.05
CA MET A 210 0.35 -11.23 -11.96
C MET A 210 0.88 -11.78 -10.63
#